data_AF-F6I2G9-F1
#
_entry.id   AF-F6I2G9-F1
#
_cell.length_a   1.000
_cell.length_b   1.000
_cell.length_c   1.000
_cell.angle_alpha   90.00
_cell.angle_beta   90.00
_cell.angle_gamma   90.00
#
_symmetry.space_group_name_H-M   'P 1'
#
loop_
_entity.id
_entity.type
_entity.pdbx_description
1 polymer ?
#
loop_
_entity_poly.entity_id
_entity_poly.type
_entity_poly.pdbx_seq_one_letter_code
_entity_poly.pdbx_strand_id
1 'polypeptide(L)'
;MRSNRFPHSGNYPSFEGNPRDKLVQWSHGATGVAITLCKASQVFSRDREFRDAAIEAGEVVWKNGLVKKVGLSDGVAGNAYAFLSLYRLTGEPVYEERAKAFASFLYHNAGKLVTVGHAGTTEHAYSLFQGLAGTACLLFDLLSPENSRFPGEVL
;
A
#
# COMPACT_ATOMS: atom_id res chain seq x y z
N MET A 1 5.67 5.33 18.73
CA MET A 1 5.01 4.32 17.86
C MET A 1 5.84 3.07 17.52
N ARG A 2 7.16 3.08 17.70
CA ARG A 2 8.03 1.99 17.23
C ARG A 2 7.96 0.66 18.03
N SER A 3 7.45 0.66 19.26
CA SER A 3 7.50 -0.49 20.18
C SER A 3 6.60 -1.67 19.80
N ASN A 4 5.54 -1.44 19.03
CA ASN A 4 4.53 -2.46 18.70
C ASN A 4 4.69 -3.01 17.27
N ARG A 5 5.85 -2.81 16.66
CA ARG A 5 6.20 -3.33 15.32
C ARG A 5 6.98 -4.63 15.44
N PHE A 6 6.99 -5.42 14.38
CA PHE A 6 7.87 -6.57 14.28
C PHE A 6 9.34 -6.11 14.30
N PRO A 7 10.18 -6.63 15.21
CA PRO A 7 11.50 -6.07 15.49
C PRO A 7 12.49 -6.23 14.32
N HIS A 8 12.33 -7.25 13.49
CA HIS A 8 13.25 -7.52 12.38
C HIS A 8 12.82 -6.88 11.07
N SER A 9 11.53 -6.91 10.73
CA SER A 9 11.03 -6.38 9.46
C SER A 9 10.62 -4.91 9.52
N GLY A 10 10.23 -4.41 10.71
CA GLY A 10 9.57 -3.12 10.87
C GLY A 10 8.09 -3.10 10.47
N ASN A 11 7.52 -4.25 10.08
CA ASN A 11 6.10 -4.37 9.73
C ASN A 11 5.18 -4.29 10.97
N TYR A 12 3.87 -4.19 10.75
CA TYR A 12 2.88 -4.02 11.82
C TYR A 12 2.02 -5.28 11.98
N PRO A 13 1.74 -5.71 13.23
CA PRO A 13 0.90 -6.87 13.48
C PRO A 13 -0.57 -6.57 13.15
N SER A 14 -1.31 -7.57 12.68
CA SER A 14 -2.74 -7.43 12.36
C SER A 14 -3.63 -7.29 13.60
N PHE A 15 -3.15 -7.76 14.76
CA PHE A 15 -3.76 -7.59 16.07
C PHE A 15 -2.68 -7.69 17.14
N GLU A 16 -2.95 -7.18 18.34
CA GLU A 16 -1.97 -7.15 19.44
C GLU A 16 -1.49 -8.56 19.82
N GLY A 17 -0.17 -8.73 19.96
CA GLY A 17 0.43 -10.02 20.29
C GLY A 17 0.50 -11.02 19.13
N ASN A 18 0.07 -10.69 17.91
CA ASN A 18 0.22 -11.58 16.76
C ASN A 18 1.72 -11.81 16.44
N PRO A 19 2.24 -13.05 16.52
CA PRO A 19 3.65 -13.33 16.22
C PRO A 19 3.93 -13.49 14.72
N ARG A 20 2.89 -13.48 13.86
CA ARG A 20 3.00 -13.81 12.43
C ARG A 20 3.21 -12.57 11.58
N ASP A 21 4.47 -12.32 11.25
CA ASP A 21 4.86 -11.28 10.30
C ASP A 21 4.73 -11.76 8.85
N LYS A 22 3.53 -11.59 8.26
CA LYS A 22 3.24 -12.06 6.89
C LYS A 22 2.44 -11.09 6.03
N LEU A 23 1.69 -10.18 6.64
CA LEU A 23 0.73 -9.33 5.93
C LEU A 23 1.34 -7.95 5.72
N VAL A 24 1.51 -7.58 4.45
CA VAL A 24 1.96 -6.25 4.01
C VAL A 24 0.89 -5.73 3.06
N GLN A 25 -0.22 -5.28 3.64
CA GLN A 25 -1.47 -4.99 2.93
C GLN A 25 -2.11 -3.73 3.50
N TRP A 26 -2.98 -3.07 2.72
CA TRP A 26 -3.75 -1.94 3.22
C TRP A 26 -4.61 -2.35 4.42
N SER A 27 -5.31 -3.48 4.32
CA SER A 27 -6.16 -4.00 5.39
C SER A 27 -5.38 -4.40 6.65
N HIS A 28 -4.18 -4.97 6.49
CA HIS A 28 -3.35 -5.41 7.62
C HIS A 28 -1.86 -5.29 7.30
N GLY A 29 -1.15 -4.52 8.11
CA GLY A 29 0.30 -4.35 8.04
C GLY A 29 0.75 -2.98 7.56
N ALA A 30 1.98 -2.91 7.04
CA ALA A 30 2.68 -1.65 6.81
C ALA A 30 1.99 -0.69 5.84
N THR A 31 1.27 -1.17 4.81
CA THR A 31 0.66 -0.28 3.80
C THR A 31 -0.40 0.64 4.41
N GLY A 32 -1.39 0.08 5.12
CA GLY A 32 -2.45 0.88 5.72
C GLY A 32 -1.91 1.83 6.80
N VAL A 33 -0.91 1.36 7.55
CA VAL A 33 -0.24 2.18 8.56
C VAL A 33 0.59 3.30 7.92
N ALA A 34 1.31 3.05 6.82
CA ALA A 34 2.10 4.06 6.11
C ALA A 34 1.21 5.21 5.61
N ILE A 35 0.06 4.88 5.00
CA ILE A 35 -0.92 5.86 4.53
C ILE A 35 -1.44 6.70 5.70
N THR A 36 -1.82 6.04 6.80
CA THR A 36 -2.30 6.70 8.02
C THR A 36 -1.24 7.63 8.62
N LEU A 37 0.02 7.20 8.70
CA LEU A 37 1.13 7.99 9.21
C LEU A 37 1.46 9.18 8.31
N CYS A 38 1.30 9.04 6.99
CA CYS A 38 1.42 10.17 6.07
C CYS A 38 0.39 11.26 6.40
N LYS A 39 -0.86 10.88 6.65
CA LYS A 39 -1.89 11.83 7.07
C LYS A 39 -1.59 12.42 8.44
N ALA A 40 -1.20 11.60 9.41
CA ALA A 40 -0.82 12.07 10.75
C ALA A 40 0.30 13.12 10.67
N SER A 41 1.32 12.90 9.84
CA SER A 41 2.40 13.86 9.62
C SER A 41 1.93 15.19 9.03
N GLN A 42 0.89 15.20 8.18
CA GLN A 42 0.30 16.44 7.65
C GLN A 42 -0.45 17.23 8.74
N VAL A 43 -1.18 16.53 9.61
CA VAL A 43 -1.97 17.15 10.70
C VAL A 43 -1.06 17.62 11.83
N PHE A 44 -0.08 16.79 12.21
CA PHE A 44 0.87 17.04 13.30
C PHE A 44 2.26 17.41 12.75
N SER A 45 2.31 18.43 11.90
CA SER A 45 3.50 18.80 11.11
C SER A 45 4.77 19.13 11.91
N ARG A 46 4.67 19.40 13.22
CA ARG A 46 5.81 19.63 14.10
C ARG A 46 6.43 18.33 14.65
N ASP A 47 5.67 17.24 14.61
CA ASP A 47 6.12 15.94 15.08
C ASP A 47 6.69 15.12 13.91
N ARG A 48 8.02 15.06 13.86
CA ARG A 48 8.73 14.31 12.81
C ARG A 48 8.60 12.80 12.97
N GLU A 49 8.19 12.29 14.14
CA GLU A 49 8.07 10.85 14.37
C GLU A 49 7.09 10.21 13.37
N PHE A 50 5.98 10.89 13.06
CA PHE A 50 5.02 10.39 12.07
C PHE A 50 5.61 10.30 10.66
N ARG A 51 6.38 11.31 10.25
CA ARG A 51 7.04 11.33 8.94
C ARG A 51 8.05 10.20 8.83
N ASP A 52 8.92 10.08 9.83
CA ASP A 52 9.98 9.06 9.83
C ASP A 52 9.37 7.66 9.88
N ALA A 53 8.33 7.46 10.70
CA ALA A 53 7.62 6.19 10.76
C ALA A 53 6.89 5.85 9.45
N ALA A 54 6.32 6.84 8.75
CA ALA A 54 5.70 6.63 7.43
C ALA A 54 6.74 6.16 6.40
N ILE A 55 7.91 6.80 6.38
CA ILE A 55 9.03 6.43 5.49
C ILE A 55 9.50 5.00 5.78
N GLU A 56 9.69 4.66 7.06
CA GLU A 56 10.07 3.30 7.47
C GLU A 56 9.02 2.25 7.06
N ALA A 57 7.74 2.54 7.24
CA ALA A 57 6.67 1.66 6.78
C ALA A 57 6.67 1.52 5.24
N GLY A 58 6.97 2.59 4.51
CA GLY A 58 7.19 2.57 3.06
C GLY A 58 8.33 1.64 2.65
N GLU A 59 9.43 1.59 3.40
CA GLU A 59 10.53 0.65 3.13
C GLU A 59 10.11 -0.82 3.33
N VAL A 60 9.21 -1.11 4.27
CA VAL A 60 8.61 -2.44 4.41
C VAL A 60 7.79 -2.80 3.18
N VAL A 61 6.95 -1.87 2.73
CA VAL A 61 6.12 -2.06 1.52
C VAL A 61 7.01 -2.24 0.29
N TRP A 62 8.12 -1.52 0.17
CA TRP A 62 9.06 -1.69 -0.94
C TRP A 62 9.67 -3.09 -0.99
N LYS A 63 10.09 -3.62 0.16
CA LYS A 63 10.74 -4.93 0.24
C LYS A 63 9.75 -6.09 0.06
N ASN A 64 8.52 -5.95 0.55
CA ASN A 64 7.61 -7.09 0.73
C ASN A 64 6.19 -6.87 0.17
N GLY A 65 5.92 -5.74 -0.49
CA GLY A 65 4.59 -5.34 -0.95
C GLY A 65 4.13 -5.97 -2.28
N LEU A 66 5.01 -6.67 -3.01
CA LEU A 66 4.64 -7.41 -4.23
C LEU A 66 3.98 -8.76 -3.87
N VAL A 67 2.71 -8.68 -3.49
CA VAL A 67 1.89 -9.83 -3.08
C VAL A 67 1.23 -10.54 -4.28
N LYS A 68 0.69 -11.75 -4.05
CA LYS A 68 0.04 -12.56 -5.09
C LYS A 68 -1.44 -12.20 -5.33
N LYS A 69 -1.79 -10.92 -5.23
CA LYS A 69 -3.17 -10.38 -5.38
C LYS A 69 -3.15 -9.00 -6.04
N VAL A 70 -4.22 -8.62 -6.74
CA VAL A 70 -4.23 -7.37 -7.54
C VAL A 70 -4.90 -6.17 -6.86
N GLY A 71 -5.97 -6.38 -6.09
CA GLY A 71 -6.89 -5.32 -5.64
C GLY A 71 -6.33 -4.32 -4.61
N LEU A 72 -7.19 -3.40 -4.17
CA LEU A 72 -6.85 -2.34 -3.22
C LEU A 72 -6.74 -2.82 -1.76
N SER A 73 -7.52 -3.81 -1.35
CA SER A 73 -7.60 -4.19 0.07
C SER A 73 -6.34 -4.91 0.56
N ASP A 74 -5.84 -5.82 -0.27
CA ASP A 74 -4.85 -6.82 0.12
C ASP A 74 -3.91 -7.21 -1.03
N GLY A 75 -3.94 -6.44 -2.12
CA GLY A 75 -3.19 -6.64 -3.34
C GLY A 75 -2.14 -5.56 -3.62
N VAL A 76 -1.43 -5.75 -4.73
CA VAL A 76 -0.34 -4.86 -5.15
C VAL A 76 -0.86 -3.45 -5.47
N ALA A 77 -2.08 -3.30 -5.98
CA ALA A 77 -2.61 -1.98 -6.29
C ALA A 77 -2.75 -1.13 -5.02
N GLY A 78 -3.31 -1.71 -3.96
CA GLY A 78 -3.41 -1.04 -2.66
C GLY A 78 -2.05 -0.72 -2.05
N ASN A 79 -1.09 -1.63 -2.19
CA ASN A 79 0.27 -1.41 -1.69
C ASN A 79 0.98 -0.23 -2.38
N ALA A 80 0.73 -0.01 -3.67
CA ALA A 80 1.30 1.13 -4.39
C ALA A 80 0.87 2.50 -3.81
N TYR A 81 -0.32 2.58 -3.21
CA TYR A 81 -0.82 3.81 -2.58
C TYR A 81 -0.03 4.24 -1.34
N ALA A 82 0.74 3.36 -0.72
CA ALA A 82 1.71 3.76 0.31
C ALA A 82 2.76 4.71 -0.29
N PHE A 83 3.26 4.41 -1.50
CA PHE A 83 4.22 5.28 -2.17
C PHE A 83 3.59 6.55 -2.73
N LEU A 84 2.36 6.49 -3.26
CA LEU A 84 1.65 7.70 -3.65
C LEU A 84 1.41 8.64 -2.47
N SER A 85 1.06 8.10 -1.30
CA SER A 85 0.93 8.88 -0.07
C SER A 85 2.26 9.49 0.39
N LEU A 86 3.36 8.72 0.32
CA LEU A 86 4.70 9.21 0.63
C LEU A 86 5.17 10.27 -0.35
N TYR A 87 4.90 10.10 -1.65
CA TYR A 87 5.21 11.11 -2.67
C TYR A 87 4.50 12.43 -2.34
N ARG A 88 3.19 12.36 -2.06
CA ARG A 88 2.39 13.55 -1.70
C ARG A 88 2.84 14.20 -0.38
N LEU A 89 3.34 13.41 0.57
CA LEU A 89 3.87 13.92 1.84
C LEU A 89 5.26 14.55 1.70
N THR A 90 6.11 13.98 0.85
CA THR A 90 7.55 14.28 0.85
C THR A 90 7.99 15.13 -0.34
N GLY A 91 7.30 15.05 -1.47
CA GLY A 91 7.73 15.61 -2.75
C GLY A 91 8.87 14.83 -3.41
N GLU A 92 9.32 13.72 -2.82
CA GLU A 92 10.50 13.00 -3.29
C GLU A 92 10.16 12.06 -4.46
N PRO A 93 10.79 12.21 -5.63
CA PRO A 93 10.42 11.49 -6.86
C PRO A 93 10.58 9.96 -6.76
N VAL A 94 11.45 9.49 -5.88
CA VAL A 94 11.65 8.04 -5.64
C VAL A 94 10.35 7.31 -5.28
N TYR A 95 9.42 7.96 -4.57
CA TYR A 95 8.16 7.32 -4.21
C TYR A 95 7.20 7.22 -5.40
N GLU A 96 7.19 8.22 -6.28
CA GLU A 96 6.45 8.14 -7.54
C GLU A 96 6.98 7.00 -8.42
N GLU A 97 8.31 6.86 -8.52
CA GLU A 97 8.97 5.77 -9.25
C GLU A 97 8.61 4.40 -8.68
N ARG A 98 8.57 4.26 -7.35
CA ARG A 98 8.15 3.01 -6.68
C ARG A 98 6.68 2.67 -6.95
N ALA A 99 5.78 3.67 -6.96
CA ALA A 99 4.38 3.47 -7.34
C ALA A 99 4.27 3.00 -8.80
N LYS A 100 5.01 3.63 -9.72
CA LYS A 100 5.10 3.23 -11.13
C LYS A 100 5.68 1.81 -11.30
N ALA A 101 6.66 1.41 -10.48
CA ALA A 101 7.20 0.06 -10.50
C ALA A 101 6.14 -0.99 -10.11
N PHE A 102 5.32 -0.71 -9.09
CA PHE A 102 4.22 -1.58 -8.69
C PHE A 102 3.13 -1.67 -9.77
N ALA A 103 2.80 -0.55 -10.41
CA ALA A 103 1.88 -0.53 -11.54
C ALA A 103 2.43 -1.29 -12.76
N SER A 104 3.72 -1.16 -13.05
CA SER A 104 4.39 -1.95 -14.10
C SER A 104 4.35 -3.44 -13.79
N PHE A 105 4.61 -3.83 -12.54
CA PHE A 105 4.45 -5.23 -12.13
C PHE A 105 3.02 -5.74 -12.37
N LEU A 106 1.99 -4.95 -11.99
CA LEU A 106 0.60 -5.29 -12.26
C LEU A 106 0.31 -5.41 -13.75
N TYR A 107 0.78 -4.47 -14.58
CA TYR A 107 0.59 -4.50 -16.03
C TYR A 107 1.04 -5.83 -16.65
N HIS A 108 2.19 -6.36 -16.22
CA HIS A 108 2.73 -7.62 -16.73
C HIS A 108 2.11 -8.87 -16.11
N ASN A 109 1.61 -8.81 -14.87
CA ASN A 109 1.26 -10.00 -14.09
C ASN A 109 -0.22 -10.10 -13.70
N ALA A 110 -1.03 -9.06 -13.90
CA ALA A 110 -2.40 -8.99 -13.38
C ALA A 110 -3.26 -10.19 -13.80
N GLY A 111 -3.20 -10.61 -15.07
CA GLY A 111 -3.95 -11.77 -15.55
C GLY A 111 -3.65 -13.06 -14.78
N LYS A 112 -2.36 -13.30 -14.46
CA LYS A 112 -1.93 -14.45 -13.65
C LYS A 112 -2.29 -14.28 -12.16
N LEU A 113 -2.20 -13.06 -11.65
CA LEU A 113 -2.50 -12.78 -10.24
C LEU A 113 -3.99 -12.90 -9.94
N VAL A 114 -4.86 -12.52 -10.88
CA VAL A 114 -6.32 -12.68 -10.75
C VAL A 114 -6.70 -14.16 -10.64
N THR A 115 -6.09 -15.03 -11.44
CA THR A 115 -6.40 -16.48 -11.41
C THR A 115 -5.89 -17.15 -10.14
N VAL A 116 -4.69 -16.80 -9.68
CA VAL A 116 -4.10 -17.36 -8.46
C VAL A 116 -4.78 -16.83 -7.19
N GLY A 117 -5.10 -15.54 -7.15
CA GLY A 117 -5.60 -14.86 -5.95
C GLY A 117 -7.02 -15.27 -5.54
N HIS A 118 -7.80 -15.83 -6.45
CA HIS A 118 -9.22 -16.12 -6.24
C HIS A 118 -9.56 -17.62 -6.11
N ALA A 119 -8.58 -18.52 -6.03
CA ALA A 119 -8.81 -19.96 -5.82
C ALA A 119 -9.93 -20.59 -6.69
N GLY A 120 -10.16 -20.07 -7.91
CA GLY A 120 -11.16 -20.56 -8.85
C GLY A 120 -12.51 -19.84 -8.90
N THR A 121 -12.79 -18.85 -8.04
CA THR A 121 -14.04 -18.06 -8.10
C THR A 121 -13.84 -16.70 -8.77
N THR A 122 -14.44 -16.50 -9.95
CA THR A 122 -14.31 -15.27 -10.74
C THR A 122 -15.17 -14.11 -10.21
N GLU A 123 -16.01 -14.32 -9.19
CA GLU A 123 -17.03 -13.37 -8.73
C GLU A 123 -16.48 -11.99 -8.32
N HIS A 124 -15.21 -11.90 -7.93
CA HIS A 124 -14.60 -10.65 -7.46
C HIS A 124 -13.44 -10.16 -8.33
N ALA A 125 -13.15 -10.84 -9.44
CA ALA A 125 -12.02 -10.55 -10.33
C ALA A 125 -12.01 -9.11 -10.88
N TYR A 126 -13.18 -8.48 -10.99
CA TYR A 126 -13.35 -7.10 -11.48
C TYR A 126 -13.82 -6.13 -10.40
N SER A 127 -13.93 -6.56 -9.14
CA SER A 127 -14.34 -5.69 -8.03
C SER A 127 -13.29 -4.63 -7.71
N LEU A 128 -13.70 -3.55 -7.06
CA LEU A 128 -12.81 -2.44 -6.67
C LEU A 128 -11.73 -2.88 -5.67
N PHE A 129 -12.13 -3.55 -4.58
CA PHE A 129 -11.22 -3.84 -3.48
C PHE A 129 -10.41 -5.12 -3.64
N GLN A 130 -10.87 -6.09 -4.44
CA GLN A 130 -10.18 -7.38 -4.62
C GLN A 130 -9.71 -7.62 -6.06
N GLY A 131 -10.33 -6.94 -7.03
CA GLY A 131 -10.15 -7.19 -8.45
C GLY A 131 -9.43 -6.08 -9.22
N LEU A 132 -9.54 -6.18 -10.54
CA LEU A 132 -8.87 -5.32 -11.52
C LEU A 132 -9.36 -3.88 -11.52
N ALA A 133 -10.59 -3.60 -11.05
CA ALA A 133 -11.04 -2.21 -10.94
C ALA A 133 -10.16 -1.39 -9.99
N GLY A 134 -9.64 -2.01 -8.93
CA GLY A 134 -8.63 -1.39 -8.06
C GLY A 134 -7.32 -1.09 -8.76
N THR A 135 -6.86 -1.99 -9.63
CA THR A 135 -5.69 -1.75 -10.50
C THR A 135 -5.94 -0.59 -11.46
N ALA A 136 -7.14 -0.50 -12.04
CA ALA A 136 -7.51 0.62 -12.90
C ALA A 136 -7.47 1.96 -12.14
N CYS A 137 -7.99 2.03 -10.91
CA CYS A 137 -7.90 3.22 -10.07
C CYS A 137 -6.45 3.68 -9.87
N LEU A 138 -5.55 2.76 -9.53
CA LEU A 138 -4.13 3.07 -9.41
C LEU A 138 -3.55 3.66 -10.71
N LEU A 139 -3.88 3.07 -11.87
CA LEU A 139 -3.38 3.54 -13.16
C LEU A 139 -3.87 4.95 -13.49
N PHE A 140 -5.14 5.27 -13.20
CA PHE A 140 -5.67 6.61 -13.37
C PHE A 140 -5.01 7.62 -12.42
N ASP A 141 -4.83 7.26 -11.15
CA ASP A 141 -4.20 8.14 -10.16
C ASP A 141 -2.72 8.41 -10.46
N LEU A 142 -2.04 7.51 -11.17
CA LEU A 142 -0.67 7.72 -11.64
C LEU A 142 -0.55 8.76 -12.75
N LEU A 143 -1.65 9.18 -13.39
CA LEU A 143 -1.64 10.29 -14.35
C LEU A 143 -1.47 11.65 -13.66
N SER A 144 -1.84 11.75 -12.38
CA SER A 144 -1.65 12.96 -11.57
C SER A 144 -1.32 12.56 -10.11
N PRO A 145 -0.11 12.02 -9.86
CA PRO A 145 0.26 11.41 -8.57
C PRO A 145 0.11 12.36 -7.37
N GLU A 146 0.28 13.66 -7.57
CA GLU A 146 0.08 14.70 -6.56
C GLU A 146 -1.37 14.80 -6.04
N ASN A 147 -2.33 14.41 -6.89
CA ASN A 147 -3.76 14.44 -6.62
C ASN A 147 -4.33 13.07 -6.19
N SER A 148 -3.52 12.01 -6.27
CA SER A 148 -3.95 10.64 -5.98
C SER A 148 -4.50 10.44 -4.56
N ARG A 149 -5.51 9.57 -4.44
CA ARG A 149 -6.19 9.23 -3.18
C ARG A 149 -6.57 7.77 -3.15
N PHE A 150 -6.27 7.09 -2.04
CA PHE A 150 -6.73 5.72 -1.86
C PHE A 150 -8.27 5.69 -1.90
N PRO A 151 -8.91 4.92 -2.80
CA PRO A 151 -10.36 4.90 -2.92
C PRO A 151 -11.06 4.42 -1.64
N GLY A 152 -12.04 5.19 -1.17
CA GLY A 152 -12.77 4.90 0.08
C GLY A 152 -12.12 5.53 1.33
N GLU A 153 -10.94 6.14 1.20
CA GLU A 153 -10.40 7.01 2.23
C GLU A 153 -10.99 8.42 2.06
N VAL A 154 -11.90 8.80 2.95
CA VAL A 154 -12.47 10.16 2.98
C VAL A 154 -11.56 11.04 3.82
N LEU A 155 -10.75 11.89 3.18
CA LEU A 155 -9.90 12.89 3.85
C LEU A 155 -9.78 14.20 3.07
#